data_AF-E1KRW4-F1
#
_entry.id   AF-E1KRW4-F1
#
_cell.length_a   1.000
_cell.length_b   1.000
_cell.length_c   1.000
_cell.angle_alpha   90.00
_cell.angle_beta   90.00
_cell.angle_gamma   90.00
#
_symmetry.space_group_name_H-M   'P 1'
#
loop_
_entity.id
_entity.type
_entity.pdbx_description
1 polymer ?
#
loop_
_entity_poly.entity_id
_entity_poly.type
_entity_poly.pdbx_seq_one_letter_code
_entity_poly.pdbx_strand_id
1 'polypeptide(L)'
;MTTGSVTMTQKKNSDVYWNRIIDNVYTAYKENDFTFTAKEDKVITRIEFVNKPYQCDITYKGKRVECENDDDTPYIWTGKEKSVTFNATLTSKFKAIKVTLEDNVPNEIEAINAINQKANNRIYNIQGQYVGTRSELSTLPKGIYIINGKKIVR
;
A
#
# COMPACT_ATOMS: atom_id res chain seq x y z
N MET A 1 17.23 10.81 -0.75
CA MET A 1 18.26 9.80 -0.39
C MET A 1 17.64 8.44 -0.59
N THR A 2 18.26 7.58 -1.39
CA THR A 2 17.87 6.19 -1.60
C THR A 2 18.92 5.32 -0.94
N THR A 3 18.62 4.78 0.25
CA THR A 3 19.28 3.56 0.70
C THR A 3 18.54 2.42 0.01
N GLY A 4 19.22 1.37 -0.47
CA GLY A 4 18.74 0.47 -1.53
C GLY A 4 17.34 -0.19 -1.38
N SER A 5 16.67 -0.03 -0.25
CA SER A 5 15.36 -0.61 0.09
C SER A 5 14.27 0.41 0.48
N VAL A 6 14.61 1.71 0.62
CA VAL A 6 13.66 2.79 0.97
C VAL A 6 13.89 4.00 0.07
N THR A 7 12.79 4.56 -0.45
CA THR A 7 12.80 5.87 -1.10
C THR A 7 12.20 6.90 -0.15
N MET A 8 12.88 8.03 0.03
CA MET A 8 12.31 9.21 0.68
C MET A 8 11.91 10.23 -0.38
N THR A 9 10.62 10.56 -0.45
CA THR A 9 10.07 11.61 -1.32
C THR A 9 9.63 12.80 -0.49
N GLN A 10 9.50 13.96 -1.14
CA GLN A 10 9.19 15.22 -0.48
C GLN A 10 8.20 16.00 -1.34
N LYS A 11 7.23 16.65 -0.70
CA LYS A 11 6.32 17.56 -1.40
C LYS A 11 6.88 18.97 -1.27
N LYS A 12 7.35 19.54 -2.38
CA LYS A 12 7.88 20.90 -2.44
C LYS A 12 6.71 21.89 -2.47
N ASN A 13 6.38 22.49 -1.32
CA ASN A 13 5.34 23.51 -1.21
C ASN A 13 5.89 24.95 -1.32
N SER A 14 7.22 25.12 -1.24
CA SER A 14 7.89 26.42 -1.38
C SER A 14 9.16 26.30 -2.23
N ASP A 15 9.38 27.28 -3.12
CA ASP A 15 10.62 27.41 -3.89
C ASP A 15 11.80 27.96 -3.09
N VAL A 16 11.56 28.45 -1.87
CA VAL A 16 12.59 28.99 -0.97
C VAL A 16 12.81 28.07 0.23
N TYR A 17 11.72 27.54 0.79
CA TYR A 17 11.71 26.72 1.99
C TYR A 17 11.29 25.28 1.66
N TRP A 18 12.09 24.60 0.84
CA TRP A 18 11.89 23.18 0.53
C TRP A 18 12.76 22.30 1.43
N ASN A 19 12.23 21.13 1.79
CA ASN A 19 12.96 20.15 2.57
C ASN A 19 14.27 19.76 1.88
N ARG A 20 15.38 19.83 2.64
CA ARG A 20 16.73 19.68 2.08
C ARG A 20 17.73 19.27 3.14
N ILE A 21 18.86 18.75 2.68
CA ILE A 21 19.99 18.41 3.52
C ILE A 21 21.04 19.51 3.37
N ILE A 22 21.43 20.10 4.49
CA ILE A 22 22.52 21.08 4.58
C ILE A 22 23.40 20.65 5.75
N ASP A 23 24.72 20.59 5.55
CA ASP A 23 25.68 20.20 6.58
C ASP A 23 25.34 18.85 7.27
N ASN A 24 24.94 17.86 6.47
CA ASN A 24 24.48 16.54 6.93
C ASN A 24 23.25 16.54 7.84
N VAL A 25 22.54 17.66 7.96
CA VAL A 25 21.29 17.78 8.71
C VAL A 25 20.13 17.85 7.72
N TYR A 26 19.21 16.89 7.84
CA TYR A 26 17.96 16.96 7.12
C TYR A 26 17.05 18.01 7.76
N THR A 27 16.73 19.05 7.01
CA THR A 27 15.84 20.13 7.43
C THR A 27 14.49 19.95 6.74
N ALA A 28 13.45 19.66 7.53
CA ALA A 28 12.07 19.67 7.09
C ALA A 28 11.47 21.04 7.42
N TYR A 29 11.18 21.86 6.40
CA TYR A 29 10.60 23.18 6.59
C TYR A 29 9.10 23.09 6.84
N LYS A 30 8.59 24.05 7.62
CA LYS A 30 7.15 24.22 7.90
C LYS A 30 6.28 23.98 6.67
N GLU A 31 5.17 23.30 6.88
CA GLU A 31 4.13 22.94 5.90
C GLU A 31 4.55 21.96 4.81
N ASN A 32 5.80 21.49 4.78
CA ASN A 32 6.20 20.46 3.82
C ASN A 32 5.98 19.05 4.38
N ASP A 33 5.76 18.14 3.43
CA ASP A 33 5.62 16.72 3.70
C ASP A 33 6.89 15.98 3.28
N PHE A 34 7.16 14.88 3.98
CA PHE A 34 8.14 13.90 3.56
C PHE A 34 7.63 12.50 3.83
N THR A 35 7.88 11.61 2.89
CA THR A 35 7.31 10.27 2.84
C THR A 35 8.41 9.25 2.67
N PHE A 36 8.39 8.22 3.49
CA PHE A 36 9.21 7.03 3.32
C PHE A 36 8.37 5.95 2.67
N THR A 37 8.90 5.34 1.61
CA THR A 37 8.23 4.27 0.88
C THR A 37 9.18 3.08 0.77
N ALA A 38 8.76 1.94 1.31
CA ALA A 38 9.48 0.68 1.16
C ALA A 38 9.22 0.08 -0.24
N LYS A 39 10.19 -0.69 -0.75
CA LYS A 39 10.04 -1.44 -2.01
C LYS A 39 9.03 -2.61 -1.89
N GLU A 40 8.65 -3.22 -3.02
CA GLU A 40 7.53 -4.18 -3.14
C GLU A 40 7.55 -5.36 -2.15
N ASP A 41 8.71 -5.82 -1.72
CA ASP A 41 8.89 -6.97 -0.83
C ASP A 41 9.12 -6.58 0.63
N LYS A 42 9.12 -5.28 0.98
CA LYS A 42 9.43 -4.80 2.34
C LYS A 42 8.34 -3.93 2.94
N VAL A 43 8.19 -3.93 4.26
CA VAL A 43 7.34 -2.97 4.98
C VAL A 43 8.17 -2.20 5.99
N ILE A 44 7.79 -0.96 6.26
CA ILE A 44 8.42 -0.12 7.28
C ILE A 44 7.84 -0.50 8.63
N THR A 45 8.72 -0.91 9.54
CA THR A 45 8.30 -1.29 10.91
C THR A 45 8.75 -0.30 11.96
N ARG A 46 9.78 0.49 11.67
CA ARG A 46 10.29 1.53 12.57
C ARG A 46 10.91 2.70 11.82
N ILE A 47 10.66 3.92 12.31
CA ILE A 47 11.37 5.14 11.87
C ILE A 47 11.82 5.88 13.13
N GLU A 48 13.12 6.11 13.25
CA GLU A 48 13.74 6.85 14.36
C GLU A 48 14.26 8.19 13.86
N PHE A 49 13.83 9.25 14.53
CA PHE A 49 14.22 10.63 14.23
C PHE A 49 15.19 11.14 15.30
N VAL A 50 16.47 11.21 14.96
CA VAL A 50 17.49 11.84 15.82
C VAL A 50 17.48 13.34 15.51
N ASN A 51 16.69 14.10 16.26
CA ASN A 51 16.56 15.54 16.07
C ASN A 51 17.73 16.34 16.69
N LYS A 52 17.82 17.62 16.32
CA LYS A 52 18.50 18.64 17.13
C LYS A 52 17.59 19.02 18.32
N PRO A 53 18.12 19.54 19.44
CA PRO A 53 17.31 19.92 20.59
C PRO A 53 16.23 20.92 20.17
N TYR A 54 15.00 20.72 20.64
CA TYR A 54 13.85 21.59 20.35
C TYR A 54 13.52 21.77 18.86
N GLN A 55 13.95 20.86 17.98
CA GLN A 55 13.75 20.96 16.51
C GLN A 55 13.07 19.74 15.92
N CYS A 56 11.96 19.32 16.55
CA CYS A 56 11.14 18.20 16.15
C CYS A 56 9.66 18.55 16.29
N ASP A 57 9.14 19.26 15.29
CA ASP A 57 7.76 19.71 15.20
C ASP A 57 7.15 19.10 13.95
N ILE A 58 6.84 17.81 14.05
CA ILE A 58 6.19 17.03 13.00
C ILE A 58 4.87 16.45 13.48
N THR A 59 4.04 16.06 12.53
CA THR A 59 2.80 15.32 12.77
C THR A 59 2.77 14.04 11.94
N TYR A 60 2.05 13.06 12.47
CA TYR A 60 1.72 11.81 11.79
C TYR A 60 0.21 11.60 11.84
N LYS A 61 -0.43 11.38 10.69
CA LYS A 61 -1.90 11.26 10.56
C LYS A 61 -2.64 12.40 11.29
N GLY A 62 -2.12 13.63 11.19
CA GLY A 62 -2.68 14.84 11.80
C GLY A 62 -2.46 14.98 13.32
N LYS A 63 -1.80 14.03 13.97
CA LYS A 63 -1.48 14.08 15.41
C LYS A 63 -0.06 14.56 15.63
N ARG A 64 0.13 15.45 16.61
CA ARG A 64 1.46 15.88 17.03
C ARG A 64 2.26 14.67 17.46
N VAL A 65 3.50 14.61 16.98
CA VAL A 65 4.50 13.67 17.43
C VAL A 65 5.18 14.25 18.67
N GLU A 66 5.27 13.46 19.73
CA GLU A 66 6.04 13.82 20.92
C GLU A 66 7.49 13.45 20.68
N CYS A 67 8.33 14.46 20.51
CA CYS A 67 9.77 14.30 20.54
C CYS A 67 10.25 14.90 21.86
N GLU A 68 11.03 14.13 22.62
CA GLU A 68 11.68 14.69 23.79
C GLU A 68 12.70 15.75 23.35
N ASN A 69 12.84 16.78 24.17
CA ASN A 69 13.66 17.95 23.84
C ASN A 69 15.16 17.70 24.01
N ASP A 70 15.52 16.53 24.52
CA ASP A 70 16.89 16.14 24.79
C ASP A 70 17.48 15.39 23.59
N ASP A 71 18.75 15.64 23.34
CA ASP A 71 19.48 15.16 22.15
C ASP A 71 19.56 13.62 22.06
N ASP A 72 19.21 12.91 23.13
CA ASP A 72 19.43 11.47 23.33
C ASP A 72 18.16 10.61 23.25
N THR A 73 16.99 11.22 23.11
CA THR A 73 15.68 10.54 23.17
C THR A 73 14.89 10.78 21.88
N PRO A 74 15.29 10.11 20.77
CA PRO A 74 14.68 10.33 19.47
C PRO A 74 13.21 9.91 19.47
N TYR A 75 12.38 10.61 18.68
CA TYR A 75 11.05 10.10 18.41
C TYR A 75 11.14 8.80 17.60
N ILE A 76 10.38 7.80 18.04
CA ILE A 76 10.29 6.49 17.39
C ILE A 76 8.85 6.28 16.94
N TRP A 77 8.68 6.22 15.62
CA TRP A 77 7.48 5.67 15.02
C TRP A 77 7.63 4.15 14.88
N THR A 78 6.60 3.39 15.22
CA THR A 78 6.49 1.95 14.97
C THR A 78 5.18 1.62 14.26
N GLY A 79 5.19 0.63 13.37
CA GLY A 79 4.01 0.19 12.64
C GLY A 79 4.30 -0.97 11.69
N LYS A 80 3.46 -1.15 10.68
CA LYS A 80 3.71 -2.07 9.57
C LYS A 80 3.04 -1.53 8.32
N GLU A 81 3.74 -0.62 7.63
CA GLU A 81 3.16 0.16 6.54
C GLU A 81 4.10 0.17 5.33
N LYS A 82 3.55 0.15 4.10
CA LYS A 82 4.34 0.34 2.88
C LYS A 82 4.87 1.76 2.72
N SER A 83 4.09 2.72 3.20
CA SER A 83 4.37 4.13 3.05
C SER A 83 3.99 4.89 4.32
N VAL A 84 4.88 5.76 4.80
CA VAL A 84 4.68 6.55 6.01
C VAL A 84 5.02 8.01 5.70
N THR A 85 4.05 8.89 5.91
CA THR A 85 4.19 10.33 5.64
C THR A 85 4.13 11.12 6.94
N PHE A 86 5.04 12.07 7.07
CA PHE A 86 5.06 13.05 8.14
C PHE A 86 4.94 14.47 7.55
N ASN A 87 4.29 15.35 8.30
CA ASN A 87 4.19 16.77 7.96
C ASN A 87 4.93 17.60 9.00
N ALA A 88 5.75 18.56 8.55
CA ALA A 88 6.41 19.51 9.45
C ALA A 88 5.47 20.66 9.80
N THR A 89 5.12 20.81 11.07
CA THR A 89 4.28 21.93 11.56
C THR A 89 5.12 23.18 11.83
N LEU A 90 6.39 23.01 12.20
CA LEU A 90 7.44 24.03 12.21
C LEU A 90 8.72 23.44 11.58
N THR A 91 9.73 24.28 11.38
CA THR A 91 11.01 23.85 10.83
C THR A 91 11.69 22.86 11.78
N SER A 92 11.79 21.61 11.35
CA SER A 92 12.41 20.51 12.09
C SER A 92 13.78 20.15 11.51
N LYS A 93 14.70 19.74 12.36
CA LYS A 93 16.07 19.40 11.95
C LYS A 93 16.49 18.06 12.54
N PHE A 94 16.90 17.16 11.66
CA PHE A 94 17.27 15.79 11.99
C PHE A 94 18.72 15.53 11.62
N LYS A 95 19.52 15.17 12.62
CA LYS A 95 20.92 14.72 12.48
C LYS A 95 20.97 13.37 11.76
N ALA A 96 20.00 12.51 12.05
CA ALA A 96 19.84 11.22 11.40
C ALA A 96 18.37 10.80 11.37
N ILE A 97 18.01 10.05 10.32
CA ILE A 97 16.72 9.34 10.25
C ILE A 97 17.05 7.88 9.94
N LYS A 98 16.69 6.98 10.85
CA LYS A 98 16.95 5.55 10.70
C LYS A 98 15.64 4.84 10.40
N VAL A 99 15.58 4.10 9.30
CA VAL A 99 14.40 3.37 8.87
C VAL A 99 14.69 1.87 8.97
N THR A 100 13.84 1.14 9.68
CA THR A 100 13.90 -0.32 9.79
C THR A 100 12.81 -0.94 8.92
N LEU A 101 13.20 -1.98 8.19
CA LEU A 101 12.34 -2.72 7.27
C LEU A 101 12.26 -4.19 7.67
N GLU A 102 11.13 -4.80 7.37
CA GLU A 102 10.94 -6.24 7.43
C GLU A 102 10.41 -6.77 6.10
N ASP A 103 10.57 -8.08 5.87
CA ASP A 103 9.95 -8.76 4.74
C ASP A 103 8.42 -8.67 4.81
N ASN A 104 7.83 -8.23 3.72
CA ASN A 104 6.39 -8.25 3.53
C ASN A 104 5.98 -9.61 2.98
N VAL A 105 6.09 -10.65 3.80
CA VAL A 105 5.58 -11.97 3.45
C VAL A 105 4.05 -11.89 3.42
N PRO A 106 3.39 -12.09 2.27
CA PRO A 106 1.93 -12.06 2.20
C PRO A 106 1.41 -13.26 2.99
N ASN A 107 0.84 -12.99 4.16
CA ASN A 107 0.23 -14.03 5.00
C ASN A 107 -1.24 -14.27 4.62
N GLU A 108 -1.77 -13.50 3.66
CA GLU A 108 -3.17 -13.48 3.26
C GLU A 108 -3.31 -13.29 1.75
N ILE A 109 -4.41 -13.81 1.19
CA ILE A 109 -4.81 -13.51 -0.18
C ILE A 109 -5.61 -12.21 -0.15
N GLU A 110 -5.01 -11.10 -0.57
CA GLU A 110 -5.68 -9.79 -0.59
C GLU A 110 -6.89 -9.76 -1.54
N ALA A 111 -6.82 -10.46 -2.67
CA ALA A 111 -7.93 -10.59 -3.60
C ALA A 111 -7.82 -11.83 -4.48
N ILE A 112 -8.94 -12.51 -4.69
CA ILE A 112 -9.11 -13.45 -5.80
C ILE A 112 -9.82 -12.69 -6.91
N ASN A 113 -9.08 -12.30 -7.95
CA ASN A 113 -9.68 -11.88 -9.21
C ASN A 113 -10.25 -13.10 -9.91
N ALA A 114 -11.43 -13.55 -9.47
CA ALA A 114 -12.20 -14.52 -10.21
C ALA A 114 -12.50 -13.90 -11.58
N ILE A 115 -11.83 -14.40 -12.61
CA ILE A 115 -12.23 -14.10 -13.99
C ILE A 115 -13.68 -14.54 -14.05
N ASN A 116 -14.61 -13.58 -14.15
CA ASN A 116 -16.01 -13.85 -14.46
C ASN A 116 -16.04 -14.39 -15.89
N GLN A 117 -15.57 -15.62 -16.08
CA GLN A 117 -15.74 -16.33 -17.32
C GLN A 117 -17.24 -16.46 -17.49
N LYS A 118 -17.75 -15.78 -18.53
CA LYS A 118 -19.15 -15.83 -18.92
C LYS A 118 -19.55 -17.30 -18.93
N ALA A 119 -20.47 -17.70 -18.05
CA ALA A 119 -20.86 -19.09 -17.92
C ALA A 119 -21.17 -19.63 -19.32
N ASN A 120 -20.54 -20.75 -19.70
CA ASN A 120 -20.69 -21.34 -21.02
C ASN A 120 -22.09 -21.98 -21.11
N ASN A 121 -23.08 -21.13 -21.37
CA ASN A 121 -24.50 -21.47 -21.40
C ASN A 121 -24.90 -22.35 -22.59
N ARG A 122 -23.93 -22.99 -23.27
CA ARG A 122 -24.17 -24.01 -24.29
C ARG A 122 -24.81 -25.24 -23.66
N ILE A 123 -25.78 -25.80 -24.37
CA ILE A 123 -26.50 -27.03 -24.03
C ILE A 123 -25.98 -28.13 -24.92
N TYR A 124 -25.70 -29.28 -24.32
CA TYR A 124 -25.34 -30.50 -25.03
C TYR A 124 -26.34 -31.60 -24.71
N ASN A 125 -26.66 -32.46 -25.68
CA ASN A 125 -27.38 -33.71 -25.40
C ASN A 125 -26.45 -34.77 -24.80
N ILE A 126 -26.97 -35.94 -24.43
CA ILE A 126 -26.18 -37.03 -23.81
C ILE A 126 -25.10 -37.60 -24.74
N GLN A 127 -25.24 -37.42 -26.06
CA GLN A 127 -24.24 -37.76 -27.07
C GLN A 127 -23.15 -36.69 -27.21
N GLY A 128 -23.22 -35.60 -26.43
CA GLY A 128 -22.25 -34.50 -26.47
C GLY A 128 -22.44 -33.54 -27.64
N GLN A 129 -23.56 -33.61 -28.38
CA GLN A 129 -23.85 -32.71 -29.48
C GLN A 129 -24.40 -31.38 -28.96
N TYR A 130 -23.91 -30.26 -29.51
CA TYR A 130 -24.43 -28.94 -29.20
C TYR A 130 -25.84 -28.77 -29.77
N VAL A 131 -26.79 -28.37 -28.92
CA VAL A 131 -28.22 -28.27 -29.29
C VAL A 131 -28.84 -26.90 -28.99
N GLY A 132 -28.06 -25.93 -28.50
CA GLY A 132 -28.53 -24.58 -28.25
C GLY A 132 -27.95 -23.95 -26.99
N THR A 133 -28.59 -22.90 -26.50
CA THR A 133 -28.18 -22.14 -25.33
C THR A 133 -29.22 -22.21 -24.20
N ARG A 134 -28.84 -21.84 -22.96
CA ARG A 134 -29.72 -21.86 -21.77
C ARG A 134 -31.10 -21.26 -22.01
N SER A 135 -31.21 -20.18 -22.79
CA SER A 135 -32.49 -19.52 -23.12
C SER A 135 -33.41 -20.37 -24.00
N GLU A 136 -32.85 -21.31 -24.76
CA GLU A 136 -33.55 -22.22 -25.66
C GLU A 136 -33.85 -23.57 -24.98
N LEU A 137 -33.44 -23.75 -23.72
CA LEU A 137 -33.67 -25.00 -22.99
C LEU A 137 -35.15 -25.36 -22.97
N SER A 138 -36.09 -24.40 -23.04
CA SER A 138 -37.54 -24.62 -23.03
C SER A 138 -38.17 -24.89 -24.40
N THR A 139 -37.38 -24.94 -25.49
CA THR A 139 -37.88 -25.24 -26.85
C THR A 139 -37.44 -26.62 -27.38
N LEU A 140 -36.31 -27.17 -26.88
CA LEU A 140 -35.84 -28.55 -27.11
C LEU A 140 -36.88 -29.68 -26.81
N PRO A 141 -36.71 -30.91 -27.30
CA PRO A 141 -37.53 -32.05 -26.89
C PRO A 141 -37.31 -32.44 -25.41
N LYS A 142 -38.20 -33.28 -24.85
CA LYS A 142 -37.97 -33.90 -23.54
C LYS A 142 -36.73 -34.79 -23.58
N GLY A 143 -35.91 -34.75 -22.54
CA GLY A 143 -34.64 -35.48 -22.51
C GLY A 143 -33.67 -35.00 -21.44
N ILE A 144 -32.44 -35.54 -21.53
CA ILE A 144 -31.33 -35.22 -20.63
C ILE A 144 -30.34 -34.31 -21.36
N TYR A 145 -29.96 -33.22 -20.71
CA TYR A 145 -29.08 -32.19 -21.24
C TYR A 145 -27.95 -31.86 -20.27
N ILE A 146 -26.83 -31.37 -20.78
CA ILE A 146 -25.68 -30.90 -20.00
C ILE A 146 -25.49 -29.40 -20.23
N ILE A 147 -25.44 -28.63 -19.14
CA ILE A 147 -25.18 -27.18 -19.14
C ILE A 147 -24.17 -26.88 -18.02
N ASN A 148 -23.04 -26.25 -18.35
CA ASN A 148 -21.96 -25.97 -17.39
C ASN A 148 -21.56 -27.22 -16.55
N GLY A 149 -21.47 -28.39 -17.19
CA GLY A 149 -21.12 -29.65 -16.53
C GLY A 149 -22.22 -30.27 -15.65
N LYS A 150 -23.42 -29.67 -15.59
CA LYS A 150 -24.55 -30.19 -14.81
C LYS A 150 -25.61 -30.85 -15.70
N LYS A 151 -26.11 -32.00 -15.24
CA LYS A 151 -27.26 -32.71 -15.84
C LYS A 151 -28.55 -31.94 -15.57
N ILE A 152 -29.35 -31.73 -16.60
CA ILE A 152 -30.68 -31.12 -16.55
C ILE A 152 -31.66 -32.07 -17.23
N VAL A 153 -32.79 -32.34 -16.59
CA VAL A 153 -33.89 -33.12 -17.16
C VAL A 153 -35.00 -32.16 -17.56
N ARG A 154 -35.50 -32.32 -18.78
CA ARG A 154 -36.64 -31.56 -19.29
C ARG A 154 -37.74 -32.47 -19.82
#